data_AF-A0A367LX57-F1
#
_entry.id   AF-A0A367LX57-F1
#
_cell.length_a   1.000
_cell.length_b   1.000
_cell.length_c   1.000
_cell.angle_alpha   90.00
_cell.angle_beta   90.00
_cell.angle_gamma   90.00
#
_symmetry.space_group_name_H-M   'P 1'
#
loop_
_entity.id
_entity.type
_entity.pdbx_description
1 polymer ?
#
loop_
_entity_poly.entity_id
_entity_poly.type
_entity_poly.pdbx_seq_one_letter_code
_entity_poly.pdbx_strand_id
1 'polypeptide(L)'
;RSPMESRGRGDVYKRQATNCSICNGSDAKGAYGFPNLTDADWRWGGEPETIKTTIMAGRHAAMPAWGEVIGEEGVKNVAAFVLTQMDGRKLPEGAKADIEAGKQVFATTCVACHGPEGKGTPAMGAP
;
A
#
# COMPACT_ATOMS: atom_id res chain seq x y z
N ARG A 1 -14.97 24.36 20.19
CA ARG A 1 -15.21 22.92 19.89
C ARG A 1 -16.21 22.40 20.89
N SER A 2 -17.31 21.79 20.43
CA SER A 2 -18.45 21.43 21.29
C SER A 2 -18.14 20.21 22.19
N PRO A 3 -18.79 20.07 23.36
CA PRO A 3 -18.59 18.94 24.29
C PRO A 3 -18.86 17.55 23.68
N MET A 4 -19.70 17.47 22.65
CA MET A 4 -19.99 16.21 21.94
C MET A 4 -18.82 15.80 21.02
N GLU A 5 -18.13 16.80 20.47
CA GLU A 5 -16.97 16.67 19.60
C GLU A 5 -15.70 16.28 20.37
N SER A 6 -15.60 16.66 21.65
CA SER A 6 -14.51 16.23 22.54
C SER A 6 -14.72 14.80 23.07
N ARG A 7 -15.97 14.42 23.38
CA ARG A 7 -16.32 13.02 23.74
C ARG A 7 -16.06 12.05 22.59
N GLY A 8 -16.50 12.37 21.38
CA GLY A 8 -16.26 11.53 20.19
C GLY A 8 -14.77 11.31 19.90
N ARG A 9 -13.93 12.33 20.04
CA ARG A 9 -12.46 12.19 19.92
C ARG A 9 -11.87 11.28 21.00
N GLY A 10 -12.37 11.38 22.23
CA GLY A 10 -11.93 10.51 23.34
C GLY A 10 -12.26 9.03 23.10
N ASP A 11 -13.43 8.73 22.54
CA ASP A 11 -13.85 7.35 22.27
C ASP A 11 -13.12 6.73 21.08
N VAL A 12 -12.85 7.51 20.03
CA VAL A 12 -12.01 7.07 18.89
C VAL A 12 -10.58 6.77 19.37
N TYR A 13 -10.00 7.65 20.19
CA TYR A 13 -8.66 7.43 20.73
C TYR A 13 -8.58 6.17 21.61
N LYS A 14 -9.59 5.94 22.46
CA LYS A 14 -9.67 4.71 23.26
C LYS A 14 -9.72 3.45 22.39
N ARG A 15 -10.55 3.44 21.34
CA ARG A 15 -10.67 2.29 20.43
C ARG A 15 -9.37 2.02 19.67
N GLN A 16 -8.68 3.07 19.22
CA GLN A 16 -7.36 2.93 18.62
C GLN A 16 -6.39 2.27 19.62
N ALA A 17 -6.36 2.77 20.86
CA ALA A 17 -5.47 2.27 21.90
C ALA A 17 -5.76 0.81 22.30
N THR A 18 -7.01 0.38 22.36
CA THR A 18 -7.37 -0.96 22.85
C THR A 18 -7.36 -2.04 21.77
N ASN A 19 -7.77 -1.71 20.54
CA ASN A 19 -8.08 -2.73 19.54
C ASN A 19 -7.15 -2.68 18.30
N CYS A 20 -6.53 -1.54 18.02
CA CYS A 20 -5.83 -1.30 16.75
C CYS A 20 -4.34 -1.04 16.92
N SER A 21 -3.94 -0.55 18.10
CA SER A 21 -2.58 -0.10 18.43
C SER A 21 -1.52 -1.20 18.35
N ILE A 22 -1.90 -2.46 18.58
CA ILE A 22 -1.00 -3.60 18.51
C ILE A 22 -0.41 -3.82 17.11
N CYS A 23 -1.17 -3.42 16.08
CA CYS A 23 -0.77 -3.54 14.68
C CYS A 23 -0.37 -2.20 14.08
N ASN A 24 -1.15 -1.14 14.33
CA ASN A 24 -0.97 0.16 13.69
C ASN A 24 -0.16 1.15 14.55
N GLY A 25 0.39 0.71 15.69
CA GLY A 25 1.07 1.58 16.64
C GLY A 25 0.11 2.43 17.48
N SER A 26 0.61 2.88 18.64
CA SER A 26 -0.13 3.75 19.55
C SER A 26 -0.38 5.14 18.98
N ASP A 27 0.47 5.59 18.06
CA ASP A 27 0.32 6.84 17.30
C ASP A 27 -0.33 6.64 15.92
N ALA A 28 -0.83 5.42 15.64
CA ALA A 28 -1.49 5.04 14.40
C ALA A 28 -0.62 5.13 13.13
N LYS A 29 0.71 5.20 13.27
CA LYS A 29 1.64 5.31 12.12
C LYS A 29 2.07 4.00 11.48
N GLY A 30 1.58 2.88 11.98
CA GLY A 30 1.88 1.57 11.42
C GLY A 30 3.28 1.05 11.78
N ALA A 31 3.65 -0.02 11.09
CA ALA A 31 4.93 -0.71 11.19
C ALA A 31 5.15 -1.51 9.90
N TYR A 32 6.26 -2.25 9.78
CA TYR A 32 6.44 -3.14 8.64
C TYR A 32 5.24 -4.12 8.52
N GLY A 33 4.57 -4.12 7.36
CA GLY A 33 3.37 -4.91 7.10
C GLY A 33 2.04 -4.28 7.55
N PHE A 34 2.06 -3.16 8.28
CA PHE A 34 0.86 -2.47 8.76
C PHE A 34 0.83 -1.00 8.30
N PRO A 35 -0.29 -0.52 7.75
CA PRO A 35 -0.36 0.81 7.16
C PRO A 35 -0.25 1.93 8.21
N ASN A 36 0.22 3.09 7.75
CA ASN A 36 0.07 4.34 8.48
C ASN A 36 -1.34 4.86 8.26
N LEU A 37 -2.10 5.07 9.35
CA LEU A 37 -3.49 5.55 9.29
C LEU A 37 -3.59 7.08 9.44
N THR A 38 -2.44 7.77 9.52
CA THR A 38 -2.36 9.22 9.75
C THR A 38 -1.95 10.02 8.52
N ASP A 39 -1.46 9.37 7.47
CA ASP A 39 -1.12 10.02 6.21
C ASP A 39 -2.31 10.07 5.25
N ALA A 40 -2.05 10.55 4.03
CA ALA A 40 -3.05 10.68 2.98
C ALA A 40 -3.08 9.45 2.04
N ASP A 41 -2.27 8.41 2.30
CA ASP A 41 -2.06 7.30 1.38
C ASP A 41 -2.96 6.11 1.72
N TRP A 42 -4.18 6.13 1.15
CA TRP A 42 -5.21 5.14 1.43
C TRP A 42 -5.32 4.06 0.34
N ARG A 43 -4.84 2.85 0.64
CA ARG A 43 -4.88 1.70 -0.28
C ARG A 43 -6.27 1.36 -0.81
N TRP A 44 -7.30 1.46 0.03
CA TRP A 44 -8.68 1.09 -0.30
C TRP A 44 -9.59 2.32 -0.46
N GLY A 45 -9.06 3.54 -0.33
CA GLY A 45 -9.79 4.80 -0.30
C GLY A 45 -9.96 5.37 1.12
N GLY A 46 -9.82 6.70 1.25
CA GLY A 46 -9.81 7.42 2.53
C GLY A 46 -11.15 8.05 2.95
N GLU A 47 -12.21 7.85 2.15
CA GLU A 47 -13.53 8.36 2.49
C GLU A 47 -14.09 7.66 3.75
N PRO A 48 -14.84 8.37 4.63
CA PRO A 48 -15.31 7.83 5.91
C PRO A 48 -16.08 6.51 5.78
N GLU A 49 -16.93 6.38 4.77
CA GLU A 49 -17.73 5.19 4.48
C GLU A 49 -16.84 4.00 4.07
N THR A 50 -15.78 4.27 3.33
CA THR A 50 -14.80 3.29 2.89
C THR A 50 -13.95 2.79 4.05
N ILE A 51 -13.51 3.70 4.92
CA ILE A 51 -12.80 3.37 6.16
C ILE A 51 -13.69 2.52 7.06
N LYS A 52 -14.95 2.92 7.25
CA LYS A 52 -15.92 2.15 8.03
C LYS A 52 -16.09 0.73 7.46
N THR A 53 -16.19 0.60 6.14
CA THR A 53 -16.29 -0.71 5.48
C THR A 53 -15.06 -1.57 5.76
N THR A 54 -13.86 -0.99 5.66
CA THR A 54 -12.60 -1.67 5.98
C THR A 54 -12.53 -2.16 7.43
N ILE A 55 -13.01 -1.36 8.39
CA ILE A 55 -13.04 -1.74 9.81
C ILE A 55 -14.08 -2.85 10.07
N MET A 56 -15.26 -2.74 9.47
CA MET A 56 -16.39 -3.62 9.79
C MET A 56 -16.34 -4.96 9.05
N ALA A 57 -15.87 -4.97 7.80
CA ALA A 57 -15.84 -6.16 6.96
C ALA A 57 -14.43 -6.76 6.79
N GLY A 58 -13.40 -6.04 7.24
CA GLY A 58 -12.01 -6.40 6.96
C GLY A 58 -11.63 -6.17 5.49
N ARG A 59 -10.35 -6.40 5.17
CA ARG A 59 -9.80 -6.35 3.82
C ARG A 59 -8.74 -7.42 3.65
N HIS A 60 -8.70 -8.03 2.47
CA HIS A 60 -7.62 -8.92 2.04
C HIS A 60 -7.08 -8.43 0.71
N ALA A 61 -5.84 -7.96 0.71
CA ALA A 61 -5.12 -7.67 -0.52
C ALA A 61 -4.49 -8.96 -1.03
N ALA A 62 -4.40 -9.10 -2.35
CA ALA A 62 -3.73 -10.23 -2.99
C ALA A 62 -2.75 -9.72 -4.03
N MET A 63 -1.45 -9.88 -3.76
CA MET A 63 -0.40 -9.72 -4.77
C MET A 63 0.08 -11.13 -5.16
N PRO A 64 -0.25 -11.60 -6.38
CA PRO A 64 0.15 -12.93 -6.82
C PRO A 64 1.67 -13.12 -6.83
N ALA A 65 2.12 -14.35 -6.64
CA ALA A 65 3.52 -14.70 -6.83
C ALA A 65 3.84 -14.73 -8.34
N TRP A 66 4.78 -13.89 -8.78
CA TRP A 66 5.13 -13.77 -10.20
C TRP A 66 6.36 -14.59 -10.62
N GLY A 67 7.10 -15.17 -9.66
CA GLY A 67 8.39 -15.83 -9.94
C GLY A 67 8.33 -16.92 -11.01
N GLU A 68 7.30 -17.77 -11.00
CA GLU A 68 7.12 -18.81 -12.02
C GLU A 68 6.67 -18.27 -13.38
N VAL A 69 6.02 -17.10 -13.40
CA VAL A 69 5.41 -16.50 -14.59
C VAL A 69 6.43 -15.67 -15.38
N ILE A 70 7.22 -14.86 -14.69
CA ILE A 70 8.18 -13.93 -15.33
C ILE A 70 9.64 -14.32 -15.10
N GLY A 71 9.90 -15.38 -14.32
CA GLY A 71 11.24 -15.82 -13.98
C GLY A 71 11.96 -14.89 -13.01
N GLU A 72 13.11 -15.35 -12.48
CA GLU A 72 13.89 -14.59 -11.50
C GLU A 72 14.42 -13.27 -12.08
N GLU A 73 14.88 -13.28 -13.34
CA GLU A 73 15.35 -12.08 -14.03
C GLU A 73 14.21 -11.09 -14.31
N GLY A 74 13.01 -11.59 -14.67
CA GLY A 74 11.84 -10.73 -14.83
C GLY A 74 11.44 -10.05 -13.53
N VAL A 75 11.50 -10.78 -12.40
CA VAL A 75 11.26 -10.22 -11.06
C VAL A 75 12.29 -9.12 -10.73
N LYS A 76 13.58 -9.36 -10.97
CA LYS A 76 14.63 -8.35 -10.76
C LYS A 76 14.40 -7.10 -11.61
N ASN A 77 14.09 -7.29 -12.89
CA ASN A 77 13.88 -6.20 -13.85
C ASN A 77 12.66 -5.35 -13.48
N VAL A 78 11.51 -5.97 -13.17
CA VAL A 78 10.30 -5.21 -12.80
C VAL A 78 10.46 -4.51 -11.45
N ALA A 79 11.12 -5.14 -10.47
CA ALA A 79 11.43 -4.52 -9.19
C ALA A 79 12.34 -3.30 -9.37
N ALA A 80 13.37 -3.42 -10.23
CA ALA A 80 14.27 -2.33 -10.58
C ALA A 80 13.53 -1.18 -11.30
N PHE A 81 12.59 -1.50 -12.21
CA PHE A 81 11.76 -0.51 -12.88
C PHE A 81 10.86 0.25 -11.89
N VAL A 82 10.13 -0.45 -11.02
CA VAL A 82 9.28 0.20 -9.99
C VAL A 82 10.12 1.07 -9.06
N LEU A 83 11.26 0.55 -8.58
CA LEU A 83 12.16 1.28 -7.69
C LEU A 83 12.68 2.60 -8.31
N THR A 84 13.04 2.56 -9.59
CA THR A 84 13.72 3.71 -10.24
C THR A 84 12.77 4.67 -10.95
N GLN A 85 11.79 4.15 -11.68
CA GLN A 85 10.94 4.96 -12.57
C GLN A 85 9.63 5.37 -11.89
N MET A 86 9.11 4.59 -10.95
CA MET A 86 7.86 4.91 -10.24
C MET A 86 8.14 5.63 -8.91
N ASP A 87 9.13 5.15 -8.17
CA ASP A 87 9.47 5.66 -6.84
C ASP A 87 10.67 6.64 -6.85
N GLY A 88 11.38 6.76 -7.99
CA GLY A 88 12.49 7.71 -8.14
C GLY A 88 13.75 7.39 -7.33
N ARG A 89 13.86 6.19 -6.74
CA ARG A 89 15.05 5.74 -6.01
C ARG A 89 16.14 5.27 -6.98
N LYS A 90 17.39 5.19 -6.49
CA LYS A 90 18.50 4.64 -7.28
C LYS A 90 18.61 3.14 -7.06
N LEU A 91 19.12 2.44 -8.07
CA LEU A 91 19.51 1.05 -7.89
C LEU A 91 20.60 0.94 -6.82
N PRO A 92 20.56 -0.11 -5.98
CA PRO A 92 21.66 -0.43 -5.07
C PRO A 92 22.98 -0.60 -5.83
N GLU A 93 24.10 -0.27 -5.19
CA GLU A 93 25.41 -0.46 -5.78
C GLU A 93 25.65 -1.93 -6.15
N GLY A 94 26.17 -2.16 -7.36
CA GLY A 94 26.41 -3.51 -7.89
C GLY A 94 25.17 -4.24 -8.42
N ALA A 95 23.95 -3.72 -8.20
CA ALA A 95 22.75 -4.28 -8.79
C ALA A 95 22.73 -4.03 -10.31
N LYS A 96 22.47 -5.10 -11.08
CA LYS A 96 22.26 -5.05 -12.53
C LYS A 96 20.84 -5.50 -12.83
N ALA A 97 20.12 -4.70 -13.61
CA ALA A 97 18.78 -5.00 -14.05
C ALA A 97 18.52 -4.29 -15.38
N ASP A 98 17.67 -4.89 -16.22
CA ASP A 98 17.18 -4.30 -17.45
C ASP A 98 15.86 -3.56 -17.15
N ILE A 99 15.96 -2.23 -17.09
CA ILE A 99 14.81 -1.35 -16.77
C ILE A 99 13.76 -1.37 -17.87
N GLU A 100 14.16 -1.49 -19.14
CA GLU A 100 13.21 -1.51 -20.26
C GLU A 100 12.45 -2.84 -20.31
N ALA A 101 13.14 -3.97 -20.04
CA ALA A 101 12.48 -5.25 -19.86
C ALA A 101 11.51 -5.20 -18.65
N GLY A 102 11.92 -4.58 -17.54
CA GLY A 102 11.07 -4.39 -16.36
C GLY A 102 9.83 -3.56 -16.64
N LYS A 103 9.96 -2.49 -17.42
CA LYS A 103 8.85 -1.66 -17.91
C LYS A 103 7.86 -2.47 -18.74
N GLN A 104 8.36 -3.32 -19.63
CA GLN A 104 7.51 -4.18 -20.45
C GLN A 104 6.73 -5.18 -19.59
N VAL A 105 7.36 -5.81 -18.60
CA VAL A 105 6.67 -6.68 -17.64
C VAL A 105 5.60 -5.92 -16.85
N PHE A 106 5.91 -4.73 -16.37
CA PHE A 106 4.93 -3.91 -15.65
C PHE A 106 3.71 -3.59 -16.52
N ALA A 107 3.96 -3.16 -17.76
CA ALA A 107 2.92 -2.77 -18.71
C ALA A 107 2.05 -3.95 -19.19
N THR A 108 2.52 -5.18 -19.13
CA THR A 108 1.71 -6.35 -19.53
C THR A 108 0.92 -6.95 -18.37
N THR A 109 1.45 -6.85 -17.15
CA THR A 109 0.99 -7.70 -16.04
C THR A 109 0.60 -6.88 -14.81
N CYS A 110 1.46 -5.96 -14.37
CA CYS A 110 1.26 -5.23 -13.12
C CYS A 110 0.24 -4.09 -13.27
N VAL A 111 0.19 -3.48 -14.46
CA VAL A 111 -0.69 -2.35 -14.79
C VAL A 111 -2.17 -2.63 -14.53
N ALA A 112 -2.60 -3.89 -14.64
CA ALA A 112 -3.98 -4.28 -14.47
C ALA A 112 -4.52 -3.97 -13.07
N CYS A 113 -3.65 -4.02 -12.05
CA CYS A 113 -4.02 -3.73 -10.66
C CYS A 113 -3.44 -2.39 -10.19
N HIS A 114 -2.20 -2.08 -10.58
CA HIS A 114 -1.44 -0.93 -10.11
C HIS A 114 -1.60 0.33 -10.96
N GLY A 115 -2.26 0.22 -12.11
CA GLY A 115 -2.43 1.32 -13.07
C GLY A 115 -1.14 1.67 -13.82
N PRO A 116 -1.24 2.46 -14.91
CA PRO A 116 -0.10 2.78 -15.77
C PRO A 116 0.96 3.66 -15.10
N GLU A 117 0.55 4.43 -14.09
CA GLU A 117 1.41 5.32 -13.32
C GLU A 117 1.87 4.71 -11.99
N GLY A 118 1.51 3.45 -11.71
CA GLY A 118 1.84 2.80 -10.43
C GLY A 118 1.20 3.45 -9.20
N LYS A 119 0.09 4.19 -9.38
CA LYS A 119 -0.68 4.83 -8.29
C LYS A 119 -1.69 3.91 -7.62
N GLY A 120 -1.85 2.71 -8.16
CA GLY A 120 -2.80 1.76 -7.61
C GLY A 120 -4.25 2.04 -7.97
N THR A 121 -5.12 1.16 -7.49
CA THR A 121 -6.57 1.35 -7.57
C THR A 121 -7.23 1.01 -6.23
N PRO A 122 -8.02 1.92 -5.63
CA PRO A 122 -8.75 1.67 -4.38
C PRO A 122 -9.65 0.43 -4.43
N ALA A 123 -10.19 0.11 -5.61
CA ALA A 123 -11.03 -1.07 -5.83
C ALA A 123 -10.29 -2.39 -5.54
N MET A 124 -8.98 -2.45 -5.84
CA MET A 124 -8.17 -3.66 -5.67
C MET A 124 -7.32 -3.63 -4.39
N GLY A 125 -7.22 -2.48 -3.71
CA GLY A 125 -6.31 -2.33 -2.57
C GLY A 125 -4.83 -2.46 -2.95
N ALA A 126 -4.54 -2.33 -4.25
CA ALA A 126 -3.22 -2.40 -4.84
C ALA A 126 -2.63 -0.99 -4.81
N PRO A 127 -1.61 -0.72 -3.97
CA PRO A 127 -0.90 0.56 -3.93
C PRO A 127 0.09 0.68 -5.08
#